data_AF-A0A147BJ56-F1
#
_entry.id   AF-A0A147BJ56-F1
#
_cell.length_a   1.000
_cell.length_b   1.000
_cell.length_c   1.000
_cell.angle_alpha   90.00
_cell.angle_beta   90.00
_cell.angle_gamma   90.00
#
_symmetry.space_group_name_H-M   'P 1'
#
loop_
_entity.id
_entity.type
_entity.pdbx_description
1 polymer ?
#
loop_
_entity_poly.entity_id
_entity_poly.type
_entity_poly.pdbx_seq_one_letter_code
_entity_poly.pdbx_strand_id
1 'polypeptide(L)' 'KAHPNVCTFVEHIKQDEATSRVTLLQVSNGGQARKRQKKWEMKDEAIKKLEERLSNGELSIQEFLKLVQRYCGI' A
#
# COMPACT_ATOMS: atom_id res chain seq x y z
N LYS A 1 29.80 38.75 -7.18
CA LYS A 1 28.81 37.65 -7.18
C LYS A 1 29.49 36.41 -7.70
N ALA A 2 29.63 35.36 -6.89
CA ALA A 2 30.27 34.11 -7.33
C ALA A 2 29.43 33.47 -8.45
N HIS A 3 30.07 33.06 -9.55
CA HIS A 3 29.41 32.28 -10.59
C HIS A 3 28.90 30.98 -9.98
N PRO A 4 27.67 30.54 -10.31
CA PRO A 4 27.20 29.25 -9.84
C PRO A 4 28.11 28.18 -10.46
N ASN A 5 28.85 27.49 -9.57
CA ASN A 5 29.92 26.58 -9.95
C ASN A 5 29.30 25.43 -10.75
N VAL A 6 29.79 25.22 -11.99
CA VAL A 6 29.32 24.18 -12.89
C VAL A 6 29.33 22.81 -12.22
N CYS A 7 30.25 22.56 -11.30
CA CYS A 7 30.27 21.34 -10.49
C CYS A 7 29.01 21.14 -9.65
N THR A 8 28.46 22.21 -9.07
CA THR A 8 27.26 22.14 -8.23
C THR A 8 26.03 21.80 -9.06
N PHE A 9 25.93 22.32 -10.29
CA PHE A 9 24.87 21.92 -11.22
C PHE A 9 24.97 20.44 -11.60
N VAL A 10 26.18 19.95 -11.87
CA VAL A 10 26.41 18.53 -12.18
C VAL A 10 26.03 17.64 -11.00
N GLU A 11 26.31 18.04 -9.76
CA GLU A 11 25.90 17.32 -8.56
C GLU A 11 24.38 17.28 -8.40
N HIS A 12 23.69 18.40 -8.61
CA HIS A 12 22.23 18.46 -8.55
C HIS A 12 21.56 17.58 -9.63
N ILE A 13 22.09 17.59 -10.86
CA ILE A 13 21.60 16.75 -11.95
C ILE A 13 21.77 15.26 -11.60
N LYS A 14 22.93 14.87 -11.06
CA LYS A 14 23.18 13.49 -10.63
C LYS A 14 22.22 13.05 -9.51
N GLN A 15 21.93 13.93 -8.58
CA GLN A 15 21.00 13.66 -7.48
C GLN A 15 19.56 13.52 -7.95
N ASP A 16 19.14 14.35 -8.92
CA ASP A 16 17.82 14.28 -9.54
C ASP A 16 17.66 12.97 -10.35
N GLU A 17 18.69 12.60 -11.13
CA GLU A 17 18.68 11.34 -11.90
C GLU A 17 18.59 10.11 -10.98
N ALA A 18 19.33 10.10 -9.86
CA ALA A 18 19.27 9.03 -8.88
C ALA A 18 17.86 8.90 -8.24
N THR A 19 17.24 10.03 -7.91
CA THR A 19 15.89 10.08 -7.33
C THR A 19 14.83 9.61 -8.33
N SER A 20 14.96 10.04 -9.58
CA SER A 20 14.09 9.63 -10.68
C SER A 20 14.19 8.12 -10.95
N ARG A 21 15.40 7.55 -10.95
CA ARG A 21 15.62 6.10 -11.09
C ARG A 21 14.99 5.30 -9.95
N VAL A 22 15.11 5.74 -8.70
CA VAL A 22 14.48 5.08 -7.55
C VAL A 22 12.96 5.11 -7.67
N THR A 23 12.39 6.24 -8.06
CA THR A 23 10.94 6.38 -8.27
C THR A 23 10.46 5.46 -9.39
N LEU A 24 11.14 5.43 -10.53
CA LEU A 24 10.82 4.54 -11.65
C LEU A 24 10.93 3.06 -11.27
N LEU A 25 11.93 2.69 -10.48
CA LEU A 25 12.07 1.33 -9.95
C LEU A 25 10.92 1.00 -8.97
N GLN A 26 10.52 1.92 -8.10
CA GLN A 26 9.39 1.71 -7.21
C GLN A 26 8.07 1.52 -7.98
N VAL A 27 7.85 2.28 -9.06
CA VAL A 27 6.67 2.15 -9.91
C VAL A 27 6.71 0.84 -10.71
N SER A 28 7.84 0.53 -11.35
CA SER A 28 8.05 -0.71 -12.13
C SER A 28 7.93 -1.96 -11.26
N ASN A 29 8.46 -1.93 -10.03
CA ASN A 29 8.35 -3.03 -9.07
C ASN A 29 7.00 -3.07 -8.33
N GLY A 30 6.03 -2.24 -8.76
CA GLY A 30 4.66 -2.24 -8.24
C GLY A 30 4.53 -1.75 -6.80
N GLY A 31 5.44 -0.93 -6.27
CA GLY A 31 5.55 -0.57 -4.85
C GLY A 31 4.23 -0.15 -4.19
N GLN A 32 3.54 0.86 -4.74
CA GLN A 32 2.25 1.33 -4.21
C GLN A 32 1.10 0.37 -4.56
N ALA A 33 1.08 -0.19 -5.78
CA ALA A 33 0.04 -1.09 -6.26
C ALA A 33 0.01 -2.41 -5.46
N ARG A 34 1.17 -3.01 -5.20
CA ARG A 34 1.35 -4.24 -4.42
C ARG A 34 1.04 -4.04 -2.95
N LYS A 35 1.36 -2.88 -2.37
CA LYS A 35 0.94 -2.53 -1.00
C LYS A 35 -0.59 -2.41 -0.90
N ARG A 36 -1.23 -1.80 -1.89
CA ARG A 36 -2.70 -1.69 -1.95
C ARG A 36 -3.35 -3.07 -2.13
N GLN A 37 -2.80 -3.90 -3.01
CA GLN A 37 -3.26 -5.27 -3.22
C GLN A 37 -3.13 -6.10 -1.93
N LYS A 38 -1.97 -6.08 -1.27
CA LYS A 38 -1.75 -6.79 -0.01
C LYS A 38 -2.72 -6.35 1.09
N LYS A 39 -3.08 -5.06 1.13
CA LYS A 39 -4.10 -4.54 2.06
C LYS A 39 -5.49 -5.14 1.77
N TRP A 40 -5.86 -5.29 0.51
CA TRP A 40 -7.12 -5.94 0.13
C TRP A 40 -7.09 -7.44 0.43
N GLU A 41 -5.99 -8.12 0.14
CA GLU A 41 -5.80 -9.55 0.46
C GLU A 41 -5.94 -9.79 1.98
N MET A 42 -5.36 -8.95 2.83
CA MET A 42 -5.53 -9.08 4.29
C MET A 42 -6.99 -8.86 4.74
N LYS A 43 -7.71 -7.94 4.10
CA LYS A 43 -9.13 -7.72 4.41
C LYS A 43 -9.98 -8.91 3.98
N ASP A 44 -9.71 -9.45 2.80
CA ASP A 44 -10.40 -10.62 2.25
C ASP A 44 -10.18 -11.85 3.14
N GLU A 45 -8.94 -12.08 3.58
CA GLU A 45 -8.61 -13.16 4.50
C GLU A 45 -9.31 -13.00 5.87
N ALA A 46 -9.45 -11.77 6.35
CA ALA A 46 -10.18 -11.49 7.59
C ALA A 46 -11.68 -11.77 7.45
N ILE A 47 -12.30 -11.40 6.31
CA ILE A 47 -13.70 -11.69 6.02
C ILE A 47 -13.91 -13.20 5.91
N LYS A 48 -13.03 -13.90 5.19
CA LYS A 48 -13.09 -15.36 5.06
C LYS A 48 -13.06 -16.08 6.42
N LYS A 49 -12.21 -15.62 7.35
CA LYS A 49 -12.18 -16.15 8.73
C LYS A 49 -13.48 -15.88 9.49
N LEU A 50 -14.15 -14.75 9.25
CA LEU A 50 -15.45 -14.45 9.85
C LEU A 50 -16.55 -15.35 9.26
N GLU A 51 -16.49 -15.64 7.96
CA GLU A 51 -17.42 -16.57 7.29
C GLU A 51 -17.25 -17.99 7.81
N GLU A 52 -16.01 -18.48 7.99
CA GLU A 52 -15.73 -19.78 8.58
C GLU A 52 -16.31 -19.89 10.00
N ARG A 53 -16.12 -18.85 10.81
CA ARG A 53 -16.67 -18.80 12.19
C ARG A 53 -18.19 -18.74 12.21
N LEU A 54 -18.81 -18.02 11.28
CA LEU A 54 -20.27 -18.03 11.10
C LEU A 54 -20.76 -19.42 10.70
N SER A 55 -20.09 -20.07 9.76
CA SER A 55 -20.42 -21.43 9.30
C SER A 55 -20.27 -22.47 10.41
N ASN A 56 -19.32 -22.27 11.32
CA ASN A 56 -19.11 -23.12 12.49
C ASN A 56 -20.09 -22.81 13.64
N GLY A 57 -20.94 -21.79 13.50
CA GLY A 57 -21.88 -21.37 14.53
C GLY A 57 -21.25 -20.64 15.72
N GLU A 58 -19.98 -20.23 15.61
CA GLU A 58 -19.27 -19.45 16.65
C GLU A 58 -19.70 -17.98 16.69
N LEU A 59 -20.33 -17.50 15.61
CA LEU A 59 -20.83 -16.13 15.47
C LEU A 59 -22.30 -16.16 15.10
N SER A 60 -23.07 -15.26 15.71
CA SER A 60 -24.40 -14.96 15.20
C SER A 60 -24.31 -14.14 13.92
N ILE A 61 -25.33 -14.23 13.06
CA ILE A 61 -25.41 -13.44 11.82
C ILE A 61 -25.31 -11.93 12.12
N GLN A 62 -25.89 -11.46 13.22
CA GLN A 62 -25.82 -10.05 13.61
C GLN A 62 -24.39 -9.61 13.98
N GLU A 63 -23.64 -10.44 14.69
CA GLU A 63 -22.24 -10.16 15.02
C GLU A 63 -21.34 -10.19 13.79
N PHE A 64 -21.56 -11.16 12.90
CA PHE A 64 -20.89 -11.22 11.62
C PHE A 64 -21.08 -9.93 10.81
N LEU A 65 -22.33 -9.49 10.64
CA LEU A 65 -22.65 -8.28 9.88
C LEU A 65 -21.99 -7.03 10.48
N LYS A 66 -22.00 -6.90 11.81
CA LYS A 66 -21.35 -5.77 12.51
C LYS A 66 -19.83 -5.77 12.32
N LEU A 67 -19.20 -6.95 12.34
CA LEU A 67 -17.75 -7.10 12.13
C LEU A 67 -17.37 -6.80 10.68
N VAL A 68 -18.10 -7.36 9.71
CA VAL A 68 -17.88 -7.11 8.27
C VAL A 68 -18.09 -5.63 7.94
N GLN A 69 -19.14 -5.00 8.47
CA GLN A 69 -19.38 -3.57 8.29
C GLN A 69 -18.20 -2.73 8.78
N ARG A 70 -17.60 -3.08 9.93
CA ARG A 70 -16.41 -2.41 10.44
C ARG A 70 -15.18 -2.57 9.53
N TYR A 71 -15.04 -3.71 8.85
CA TYR A 71 -13.95 -3.94 7.88
C TYR A 71 -14.17 -3.22 6.54
N CYS A 72 -15.43 -3.13 6.10
CA CYS A 72 -15.82 -2.46 4.86
C CYS A 72 -15.92 -0.93 5.01
N GLY A 73 -16.11 -0.42 6.23
CA GLY A 73 -16.16 1.02 6.51
C GLY A 73 -17.40 1.70 5.94
N ILE A 74 -18.52 0.97 5.87
CA ILE A 74 -19.84 1.41 5.35
C ILE A 74 -20.72 1.87 6.50
#